data_AF-A0A9D0H2D8-F1
#
_entry.id   AF-A0A9D0H2D8-F1
#
_cell.length_a   1.000
_cell.length_b   1.000
_cell.length_c   1.000
_cell.angle_alpha   90.00
_cell.angle_beta   90.00
_cell.angle_gamma   90.00
#
_symmetry.space_group_name_H-M   'P 1'
#
loop_
_entity.id
_entity.type
_entity.pdbx_description
1 polymer ?
#
loop_
_entity_poly.entity_id
_entity_poly.type
_entity_poly.pdbx_seq_one_letter_code
_entity_poly.pdbx_strand_id
1 'polypeptide(L)'
;MNNKIFIDSSIFIENFKGNTTAKEILEIAIDKFDVCINSIVFSEVLFKLMVLKSGKSILTIKSQNLISSLIKELKNYSELLLLFKVLEENKEVLNLSLGFIEK
;
A
#
# COMPACT_ATOMS: atom_id res chain seq x y z
N MET A 1 2.47 25.95 3.93
CA MET A 1 3.59 25.00 4.05
C MET A 1 3.22 23.75 3.26
N ASN A 2 4.16 23.19 2.49
CA ASN A 2 3.94 21.98 1.69
C ASN A 2 4.08 20.76 2.64
N ASN A 3 3.04 20.45 3.42
CA ASN A 3 3.09 19.36 4.40
C ASN A 3 2.73 18.03 3.74
N LYS A 4 3.56 17.59 2.79
CA LYS A 4 3.39 16.29 2.12
C LYS A 4 4.17 15.22 2.85
N ILE A 5 3.56 14.05 3.01
CA ILE A 5 4.22 12.87 3.56
C ILE A 5 4.02 11.70 2.61
N PHE A 6 5.08 10.91 2.41
CA PHE A 6 4.98 9.65 1.70
C PHE A 6 4.75 8.54 2.72
N ILE A 7 3.73 7.71 2.50
CA ILE A 7 3.45 6.55 3.35
C ILE A 7 3.81 5.29 2.59
N ASP A 8 4.66 4.47 3.20
CA ASP A 8 5.08 3.18 2.68
C ASP A 8 4.00 2.09 2.90
N SER A 9 4.08 1.00 2.14
CA SER A 9 3.16 -0.14 2.22
C SER A 9 3.10 -0.75 3.62
N SER A 10 4.22 -0.74 4.34
CA SER A 10 4.33 -1.30 5.70
C SER A 10 3.32 -0.71 6.68
N ILE A 11 3.10 0.61 6.68
CA ILE A 11 2.15 1.27 7.59
C ILE A 11 0.71 0.79 7.31
N PHE A 12 0.32 0.71 6.03
CA PHE A 12 -0.98 0.19 5.65
C PHE A 12 -1.14 -1.28 6.08
N ILE A 13 -0.17 -2.12 5.74
CA ILE A 13 -0.20 -3.55 6.03
C ILE A 13 -0.29 -3.83 7.53
N GLU A 14 0.50 -3.13 8.35
CA GLU A 14 0.48 -3.29 9.80
C GLU A 14 -0.83 -2.78 10.42
N ASN A 15 -1.37 -1.66 9.93
CA ASN A 15 -2.70 -1.21 10.32
C ASN A 15 -3.77 -2.27 10.03
N PHE A 16 -3.73 -2.91 8.85
CA PHE A 16 -4.66 -3.99 8.51
C PHE A 16 -4.49 -5.26 9.35
N LYS A 17 -3.32 -5.47 9.94
CA LYS A 17 -3.09 -6.55 10.94
C LYS A 17 -3.58 -6.19 12.33
N GLY A 18 -4.08 -4.97 12.55
CA GLY A 18 -4.53 -4.48 13.85
C GLY A 18 -3.43 -3.85 14.71
N ASN A 19 -2.28 -3.49 14.12
CA ASN A 19 -1.22 -2.80 14.85
C ASN A 19 -1.66 -1.36 15.20
N THR A 20 -1.81 -1.07 16.49
CA THR A 20 -2.32 0.22 16.98
C THR A 20 -1.38 1.38 16.67
N THR A 21 -0.07 1.17 16.70
CA THR A 21 0.91 2.21 16.36
C THR A 21 0.83 2.56 14.88
N ALA A 22 0.72 1.57 13.99
CA ALA A 22 0.57 1.82 12.56
C ALA A 22 -0.75 2.55 12.26
N LYS A 23 -1.82 2.20 12.98
CA LYS A 23 -3.10 2.91 12.91
C LYS A 23 -2.95 4.39 13.32
N GLU A 24 -2.35 4.67 14.47
CA GLU A 24 -2.13 6.04 14.96
C GLU A 24 -1.27 6.86 13.99
N ILE A 25 -0.19 6.28 13.46
CA ILE A 25 0.65 6.93 12.44
C ILE A 25 -0.18 7.31 11.22
N LEU A 26 -1.00 6.38 10.73
CA LEU A 26 -1.83 6.62 9.55
C LEU A 26 -2.91 7.68 9.81
N GLU A 27 -3.58 7.64 10.96
CA GLU A 27 -4.59 8.64 11.34
C GLU A 27 -3.97 10.05 11.46
N ILE A 28 -2.82 10.18 12.11
CA ILE A 28 -2.10 11.45 12.22
C ILE A 28 -1.63 11.93 10.84
N ALA A 29 -1.15 11.02 9.99
CA ALA A 29 -0.70 11.35 8.64
C ALA A 29 -1.85 11.94 7.82
N ILE A 30 -3.02 11.30 7.85
CA ILE A 30 -4.22 11.73 7.12
C ILE A 30 -4.76 13.07 7.64
N ASP A 31 -4.74 13.29 8.96
CA ASP A 31 -5.28 14.52 9.57
C ASP A 31 -4.39 15.74 9.34
N LYS A 32 -3.07 15.56 9.32
CA LYS A 32 -2.10 16.68 9.35
C LYS A 32 -1.33 16.91 8.06
N PHE A 33 -1.35 15.98 7.11
CA PHE A 33 -0.50 16.01 5.93
C PHE A 33 -1.25 15.65 4.64
N ASP A 34 -0.74 16.15 3.52
CA ASP A 34 -1.10 15.68 2.18
C ASP A 34 -0.41 14.34 1.94
N VAL A 35 -1.12 13.25 2.23
CA VAL A 35 -0.59 11.88 2.10
C VAL A 35 -0.41 11.52 0.63
N CYS A 36 0.80 11.03 0.33
CA CYS A 36 1.20 10.57 -0.98
C CYS A 36 1.64 9.10 -0.92
N ILE A 37 1.38 8.35 -1.99
CA ILE A 37 1.86 6.98 -2.21
C ILE A 37 2.36 6.87 -3.67
N ASN A 38 2.93 5.74 -4.07
CA ASN A 38 3.22 5.45 -5.47
C ASN A 38 2.51 4.16 -5.93
N SER A 39 2.64 3.81 -7.21
CA SER A 39 1.95 2.65 -7.77
C SER A 39 2.47 1.33 -7.21
N ILE A 40 3.74 1.28 -6.82
CA ILE A 40 4.37 0.12 -6.18
C ILE A 40 3.73 -0.15 -4.81
N VAL A 41 3.64 0.86 -3.96
CA VAL A 41 2.98 0.78 -2.65
C VAL A 41 1.52 0.35 -2.80
N PHE A 42 0.80 0.97 -3.74
CA PHE A 42 -0.60 0.63 -4.02
C PHE A 42 -0.77 -0.86 -4.34
N SER A 43 0.05 -1.37 -5.26
CA SER A 43 0.02 -2.77 -5.69
C SER A 43 0.37 -3.73 -4.55
N GLU A 44 1.38 -3.40 -3.74
CA GLU A 44 1.79 -4.24 -2.62
C GLU A 44 0.71 -4.34 -1.55
N VAL A 45 0.09 -3.22 -1.18
CA VAL A 45 -0.98 -3.20 -0.16
C VAL A 45 -2.13 -4.09 -0.59
N LEU A 46 -2.59 -3.99 -1.84
CA LEU A 46 -3.64 -4.84 -2.39
C LEU A 46 -3.30 -6.32 -2.31
N PHE A 47 -2.07 -6.67 -2.69
CA PHE A 47 -1.60 -8.04 -2.69
C PHE A 47 -1.53 -8.62 -1.28
N LYS A 48 -1.04 -7.85 -0.32
CA LYS A 48 -0.93 -8.26 1.08
C LYS A 48 -2.29 -8.35 1.75
N LEU A 49 -3.22 -7.47 1.41
CA LEU A 49 -4.62 -7.57 1.85
C LEU A 49 -5.29 -8.88 1.43
N MET A 50 -5.09 -9.33 0.19
CA MET A 50 -5.60 -10.64 -0.26
C MET A 50 -5.07 -11.79 0.59
N VAL A 51 -3.77 -11.78 0.90
CA VAL A 51 -3.13 -12.79 1.74
C VAL A 51 -3.68 -12.74 3.17
N LEU A 52 -3.76 -11.54 3.75
CA LEU A 52 -4.28 -11.33 5.11
C LEU A 52 -5.74 -11.78 5.25
N LYS A 53 -6.61 -11.38 4.32
CA LYS A 53 -8.03 -11.76 4.37
C LYS A 53 -8.21 -13.26 4.17
N SER A 54 -7.57 -13.83 3.15
CA SER A 54 -7.75 -15.26 2.85
C SER A 54 -7.07 -16.19 3.86
N GLY A 55 -6.10 -15.70 4.64
CA GLY A 55 -5.24 -16.52 5.48
C GLY A 55 -4.37 -17.52 4.69
N LYS A 56 -4.28 -17.35 3.37
CA LYS A 56 -3.63 -18.29 2.44
C LYS A 56 -2.46 -17.64 1.73
N SER A 57 -1.46 -18.44 1.39
CA SER A 57 -0.38 -17.99 0.51
C SER A 57 -0.93 -17.59 -0.86
N ILE A 58 -0.25 -16.67 -1.55
CA ILE A 58 -0.68 -16.26 -2.90
C ILE A 58 -0.72 -17.43 -3.89
N LEU A 59 0.23 -18.36 -3.78
CA LEU A 59 0.28 -19.53 -4.65
C LEU A 59 -1.00 -20.36 -4.50
N THR A 60 -1.47 -20.51 -3.27
CA THR A 60 -2.74 -21.19 -2.95
C THR A 60 -3.95 -20.42 -3.46
N ILE A 61 -3.96 -19.08 -3.31
CA ILE A 61 -5.06 -18.24 -3.82
C ILE A 61 -5.19 -18.39 -5.34
N LYS A 62 -4.05 -18.35 -6.05
CA LYS A 62 -4.00 -18.51 -7.51
C LYS A 62 -4.43 -19.91 -7.94
N SER A 63 -3.90 -20.96 -7.30
CA SER A 63 -4.21 -22.34 -7.68
C SER A 63 -5.68 -22.72 -7.44
N GLN A 64 -6.33 -22.10 -6.46
CA GLN A 64 -7.74 -22.32 -6.13
C GLN A 64 -8.70 -21.35 -6.85
N ASN A 65 -8.20 -20.52 -7.78
CA ASN A 65 -9.00 -19.51 -8.50
C ASN A 65 -9.80 -18.56 -7.59
N LEU A 66 -9.28 -18.24 -6.40
CA LEU A 66 -9.96 -17.40 -5.40
C LEU A 66 -9.77 -15.89 -5.62
N ILE A 67 -8.99 -15.48 -6.63
CA ILE A 67 -8.65 -14.07 -6.85
C ILE A 67 -9.90 -13.23 -7.12
N SER A 68 -10.80 -13.69 -7.99
CA SER A 68 -11.96 -12.91 -8.42
C SER A 68 -12.96 -12.67 -7.29
N SER A 69 -13.15 -13.63 -6.38
CA SER A 69 -13.99 -13.46 -5.19
C SER A 69 -13.34 -12.51 -4.19
N LEU A 70 -12.04 -12.67 -3.92
CA LEU A 70 -11.31 -11.78 -3.00
C LEU A 70 -11.26 -10.34 -3.49
N ILE A 71 -11.08 -10.09 -4.80
CA ILE A 71 -11.11 -8.74 -5.36
C ILE A 71 -12.47 -8.06 -5.10
N LYS A 72 -13.58 -8.79 -5.24
CA LYS A 72 -14.91 -8.23 -4.96
C LYS A 72 -15.06 -7.81 -3.50
N GLU A 73 -14.54 -8.60 -2.57
CA GLU A 73 -14.55 -8.27 -1.15
C GLU A 73 -13.63 -7.09 -0.80
N LEU A 74 -12.47 -7.00 -1.46
CA LEU A 74 -11.48 -5.96 -1.19
C LEU A 74 -11.76 -4.64 -1.88
N LYS A 75 -12.65 -4.60 -2.88
CA LYS A 75 -12.90 -3.42 -3.72
C LYS A 75 -13.14 -2.16 -2.88
N ASN A 76 -14.05 -2.23 -1.91
CA ASN A 76 -14.42 -1.10 -1.06
C ASN A 76 -13.23 -0.61 -0.21
N TYR A 77 -12.40 -1.52 0.31
CA TYR A 77 -11.21 -1.15 1.10
C TYR A 77 -10.11 -0.57 0.22
N SER A 78 -9.95 -1.10 -0.99
CA SER A 78 -8.93 -0.64 -1.93
C SER A 78 -9.20 0.74 -2.52
N GLU A 79 -10.46 1.13 -2.63
CA GLU A 79 -10.85 2.46 -3.11
C GLU A 79 -10.40 3.58 -2.15
N LEU A 80 -10.19 3.27 -0.86
CA LEU A 80 -9.63 4.24 0.10
C LEU A 80 -8.22 4.69 -0.27
N LEU A 81 -7.43 3.83 -0.92
CA LEU A 81 -6.09 4.19 -1.38
C LEU A 81 -6.12 5.27 -2.48
N LEU A 82 -7.25 5.41 -3.19
CA LEU A 82 -7.45 6.44 -4.21
C LEU A 82 -7.65 7.84 -3.61
N LEU A 83 -7.88 7.95 -2.30
CA LEU A 83 -7.92 9.23 -1.60
C LEU A 83 -6.53 9.87 -1.49
N PHE A 84 -5.46 9.09 -1.63
CA PHE A 84 -4.09 9.56 -1.55
C PHE A 84 -3.57 9.99 -2.91
N LYS A 85 -2.67 10.98 -2.90
CA LYS A 85 -2.00 11.40 -4.13
C LYS A 85 -1.03 10.30 -4.58
N VAL A 86 -1.27 9.73 -5.75
CA VAL A 86 -0.32 8.79 -6.37
C VAL A 86 0.77 9.56 -7.10
N LEU A 87 2.02 9.34 -6.71
CA LEU A 87 3.21 9.90 -7.34
C LEU A 87 3.67 8.98 -8.47
N GLU A 88 4.05 9.58 -9.59
CA GLU A 88 4.52 8.85 -10.77
C GLU A 88 5.99 8.43 -10.61
N GLU A 89 6.27 7.18 -10.95
CA GLU A 89 7.63 6.72 -11.18
C GLU A 89 8.12 7.17 -12.56
N ASN A 90 9.37 7.64 -12.63
CA ASN A 90 9.97 8.11 -13.87
C ASN A 90 11.47 7.80 -13.93
N LYS A 91 12.12 8.15 -15.06
CA LYS A 91 13.54 7.85 -15.30
C LYS A 91 14.47 8.51 -14.29
N GLU A 92 14.11 9.68 -13.75
CA GLU A 92 14.89 10.35 -12.72
C GLU A 92 14.85 9.58 -11.40
N VAL A 93 13.65 9.16 -10.97
CA VAL A 93 13.46 8.31 -9.78
C VAL A 93 14.23 6.99 -9.92
N LEU A 94 14.21 6.36 -11.10
CA LEU A 94 14.97 5.14 -11.38
C LEU A 94 16.48 5.36 -11.21
N ASN A 95 17.03 6.40 -11.82
CA ASN A 95 18.46 6.69 -11.75
C ASN A 95 18.91 6.99 -10.31
N LEU A 96 18.10 7.75 -9.55
CA LEU A 96 18.35 7.99 -8.14
C LEU A 96 18.35 6.69 -7.33
N SER A 97 17.37 5.82 -7.59
CA SER A 97 17.24 4.53 -6.90
C SER A 97 18.44 3.62 -7.17
N LEU A 98 18.88 3.51 -8.43
CA LEU A 98 20.10 2.77 -8.80
C LEU A 98 21.34 3.35 -8.10
N GLY A 99 21.49 4.67 -8.10
CA GLY A 99 22.60 5.34 -7.43
C GLY A 99 22.62 5.18 -5.91
N PHE A 100 21.48 4.89 -5.27
CA PHE A 100 21.43 4.52 -3.85
C PHE A 100 21.76 3.05 -3.60
N ILE A 101 21.44 2.15 -4.53
CA ILE A 101 21.71 0.70 -4.41
C ILE A 101 23.19 0.38 -4.63
N GLU A 102 23.86 1.11 -5.52
CA GLU A 102 25.29 0.91 -5.83
C GLU A 102 26.23 1.38 -4.70
N LYS A 103 25.73 2.14 -3.72
CA LYS A 103 26.49 2.63 -2.56
C LYS A 103 26.43 1.65 -1.40
#